data_AF-A0AA39Q606-F1
#
_entry.id   AF-A0AA39Q606-F1
#
_cell.length_a   1.000
_cell.length_b   1.000
_cell.length_c   1.000
_cell.angle_alpha   90.00
_cell.angle_beta   90.00
_cell.angle_gamma   90.00
#
_symmetry.space_group_name_H-M   'P 1'
#
loop_
_entity.id
_entity.type
_entity.pdbx_description
1 polymer ?
#
loop_
_entity_poly.entity_id
_entity_poly.type
_entity_poly.pdbx_seq_one_letter_code
_entity_poly.pdbx_strand_id
1 'polypeptide(L)'
;MLHFLFDTLWRYAQKNPEDVWKIFETVIVDTPIFKENATDSRYEECSGRVLDSFQFVHHNLASHIRASSSALMASQVSHFVAFCLRKHIWPVYDVFYQQQCLKFLTKQSVSSWSEPLFRAYVIGIATAIHPSRDDPEENQMISKAIGCLHEPENLFSVCSTLAMYTPCDQDPRIPDIMTALAKLRPLDPAWDPCRQRLRELAEAQSFPVVTVFGEPDIEGHRRNIRKAIKTLDKFFSDIPPQATASFELLGPPLQPRSRLDRLLPWRRRRQQDEEHQLTERV
;
A
#
# COMPACT_ATOMS: atom_id res chain seq x y z
N MET A 1 11.17 18.69 9.53
CA MET A 1 11.55 18.91 8.12
C MET A 1 10.75 18.02 7.16
N LEU A 2 10.81 16.67 7.27
CA LEU A 2 10.01 15.75 6.44
C LEU A 2 8.49 16.00 6.49
N HIS A 3 7.93 16.26 7.68
CA HIS A 3 6.50 16.56 7.84
C HIS A 3 6.04 17.81 7.08
N PHE A 4 6.89 18.85 7.01
CA PHE A 4 6.60 20.09 6.27
C PHE A 4 6.65 19.88 4.76
N LEU A 5 7.59 19.05 4.30
CA LEU A 5 7.70 18.65 2.90
C LEU A 5 6.47 17.83 2.45
N PHE A 6 6.02 16.89 3.27
CA PHE A 6 4.84 16.09 2.96
C PHE A 6 3.53 16.90 2.98
N ASP A 7 3.39 17.88 3.87
CA ASP A 7 2.21 18.77 3.87
C ASP A 7 2.19 19.69 2.64
N THR A 8 3.36 20.12 2.17
CA THR A 8 3.49 20.91 0.94
C THR A 8 3.20 20.07 -0.31
N LEU A 9 3.76 18.86 -0.37
CA LEU A 9 3.46 17.87 -1.41
C LEU A 9 1.97 17.47 -1.42
N TRP A 10 1.33 17.39 -0.26
CA TRP A 10 -0.10 17.12 -0.13
C TRP A 10 -0.95 18.23 -0.74
N ARG A 11 -0.69 19.49 -0.37
CA ARG A 11 -1.40 20.65 -0.94
C ARG A 11 -1.16 20.77 -2.44
N TYR A 12 0.04 20.41 -2.90
CA TYR A 12 0.35 20.32 -4.32
C TYR A 12 -0.45 19.19 -5.00
N ALA A 13 -0.47 18.00 -4.41
CA ALA A 13 -1.20 16.84 -4.93
C ALA A 13 -2.70 17.08 -5.09
N GLN A 14 -3.30 17.80 -4.14
CA GLN A 14 -4.70 18.19 -4.23
C GLN A 14 -4.98 19.16 -5.38
N LYS A 15 -4.01 20.01 -5.74
CA LYS A 15 -4.15 21.03 -6.79
C LYS A 15 -3.74 20.52 -8.17
N ASN A 16 -2.80 19.57 -8.22
CA ASN A 16 -2.17 19.06 -9.44
C ASN A 16 -2.15 17.52 -9.45
N PRO A 17 -3.31 16.85 -9.48
CA PRO A 17 -3.38 15.39 -9.46
C PRO A 17 -2.64 14.73 -10.64
N GLU A 18 -2.60 15.41 -11.80
CA GLU A 18 -1.87 14.96 -13.00
C GLU A 18 -0.36 14.87 -12.80
N ASP A 19 0.24 15.86 -12.14
CA ASP A 19 1.67 15.86 -11.88
C ASP A 19 2.05 14.82 -10.84
N VAL A 20 1.17 14.61 -9.86
CA VAL A 20 1.34 13.55 -8.86
C VAL A 20 1.19 12.17 -9.50
N TRP A 21 0.26 12.02 -10.44
CA TRP A 21 0.18 10.80 -11.24
C TRP A 21 1.46 10.56 -12.04
N LYS A 22 2.01 11.58 -12.72
CA LYS A 22 3.30 11.44 -13.44
C LYS A 22 4.44 11.06 -12.51
N ILE A 23 4.52 11.68 -11.32
CA ILE A 23 5.49 11.27 -10.30
C ILE A 23 5.27 9.80 -9.95
N PHE A 24 4.03 9.36 -9.68
CA PHE A 24 3.76 7.96 -9.35
C PHE A 24 4.03 6.99 -10.49
N GLU A 25 3.73 7.35 -11.73
CA GLU A 25 4.04 6.55 -12.91
C GLU A 25 5.56 6.38 -13.02
N THR A 26 6.33 7.46 -12.91
CA THR A 26 7.79 7.37 -12.93
C THR A 26 8.37 6.64 -11.71
N VAL A 27 7.79 6.83 -10.52
CA VAL A 27 8.27 6.26 -9.25
C VAL A 27 7.88 4.80 -9.04
N ILE A 28 6.74 4.37 -9.56
CA ILE A 28 6.21 3.02 -9.32
C ILE A 28 6.29 2.16 -10.58
N VAL A 29 5.98 2.71 -11.76
CA VAL A 29 5.96 1.97 -13.03
C VAL A 29 7.36 1.91 -13.65
N ASP A 30 8.06 3.04 -13.70
CA ASP A 30 9.38 3.08 -14.32
C ASP A 30 10.48 2.58 -13.38
N THR A 31 10.34 2.81 -12.06
CA THR A 31 11.36 2.45 -11.07
C THR A 31 11.34 0.97 -10.70
N PRO A 32 12.50 0.30 -10.49
CA PRO A 32 12.57 -1.15 -10.30
C PRO A 32 12.09 -1.63 -8.93
N ILE A 33 11.58 -0.74 -8.05
CA ILE A 33 11.15 -1.10 -6.69
C ILE A 33 10.12 -2.24 -6.73
N PHE A 34 9.33 -2.35 -7.79
CA PHE A 34 8.34 -3.42 -8.01
C PHE A 34 8.63 -4.31 -9.23
N LYS A 35 9.83 -4.23 -9.83
CA LYS A 35 10.22 -5.13 -10.94
C LYS A 35 10.92 -6.37 -10.39
N GLU A 36 10.62 -7.52 -10.97
CA GLU A 36 10.97 -8.87 -10.47
C GLU A 36 12.49 -9.15 -10.35
N ASN A 37 13.37 -8.27 -10.86
CA ASN A 37 14.82 -8.40 -10.82
C ASN A 37 15.49 -7.23 -10.09
N ALA A 38 15.71 -7.39 -8.78
CA ALA A 38 16.28 -6.36 -7.89
C ALA A 38 17.82 -6.19 -8.00
N THR A 39 18.49 -6.90 -8.90
CA THR A 39 19.96 -6.85 -9.10
C THR A 39 20.41 -5.92 -10.22
N ASP A 40 19.50 -5.16 -10.83
CA ASP A 40 19.75 -4.48 -12.09
C ASP A 40 20.25 -3.02 -11.92
N SER A 41 21.27 -2.65 -12.69
CA SER A 41 21.88 -1.30 -12.78
C SER A 41 20.87 -0.19 -13.14
N ARG A 42 19.64 -0.56 -13.49
CA ARG A 42 18.49 0.32 -13.71
C ARG A 42 17.98 1.02 -12.45
N TYR A 43 18.42 0.60 -11.26
CA TYR A 43 18.04 1.27 -10.00
C TYR A 43 18.59 2.71 -9.91
N GLU A 44 19.85 2.91 -10.31
CA GLU A 44 20.50 4.24 -10.37
C GLU A 44 19.84 5.14 -11.44
N GLU A 45 19.49 4.58 -12.60
CA GLU A 45 18.81 5.33 -13.66
C GLU A 45 17.40 5.78 -13.22
N CYS A 46 16.67 4.90 -12.53
CA CYS A 46 15.32 5.21 -12.09
C CYS A 46 15.28 6.12 -10.88
N SER A 47 16.24 6.01 -9.94
CA SER A 47 16.37 6.99 -8.86
C SER A 47 16.61 8.40 -9.41
N GLY A 48 17.34 8.52 -10.53
CA GLY A 48 17.50 9.75 -11.32
C GLY A 48 16.19 10.29 -11.91
N ARG A 49 15.33 9.43 -12.47
CA ARG A 49 14.02 9.85 -13.04
C ARG A 49 13.00 10.25 -11.98
N VAL A 50 12.98 9.52 -10.87
CA VAL A 50 12.20 9.89 -9.67
C VAL A 50 12.65 11.26 -9.18
N LEU A 51 13.97 11.43 -9.05
CA LEU A 51 14.60 12.69 -8.72
C LEU A 51 14.09 13.81 -9.64
N ASP A 52 14.23 13.69 -10.95
CA ASP A 52 13.83 14.70 -11.94
C ASP A 52 12.34 15.06 -11.86
N SER A 53 11.49 14.06 -11.61
CA SER A 53 10.05 14.29 -11.37
C SER A 53 9.78 15.05 -10.07
N PHE A 54 10.57 14.78 -9.02
CA PHE A 54 10.53 15.56 -7.78
C PHE A 54 11.22 16.94 -7.91
N GLN A 55 12.24 17.11 -8.76
CA GLN A 55 12.89 18.41 -9.02
C GLN A 55 11.93 19.36 -9.74
N PHE A 56 11.11 18.81 -10.64
CA PHE A 56 10.05 19.52 -11.34
C PHE A 56 8.99 20.06 -10.38
N VAL A 57 8.60 19.26 -9.38
CA VAL A 57 7.59 19.65 -8.38
C VAL A 57 8.17 20.47 -7.22
N HIS A 58 9.48 20.40 -6.97
CA HIS A 58 10.15 21.19 -5.93
C HIS A 58 11.63 21.43 -6.26
N HIS A 59 11.97 22.65 -6.71
CA HIS A 59 13.37 23.08 -6.91
C HIS A 59 14.26 22.94 -5.67
N ASN A 60 13.68 22.93 -4.46
CA ASN A 60 14.42 22.78 -3.20
C ASN A 60 14.65 21.32 -2.76
N LEU A 61 13.92 20.34 -3.31
CA LEU A 61 14.08 18.93 -2.93
C LEU A 61 15.23 18.28 -3.73
N ALA A 62 15.39 18.71 -4.98
CA ALA A 62 16.44 18.30 -5.92
C ALA A 62 17.86 18.37 -5.32
N SER A 63 18.18 19.44 -4.60
CA SER A 63 19.51 19.69 -4.05
C SER A 63 19.86 18.79 -2.86
N HIS A 64 18.86 18.32 -2.10
CA HIS A 64 19.06 17.44 -0.95
C HIS A 64 19.18 15.97 -1.36
N ILE A 65 18.55 15.60 -2.47
CA ILE A 65 18.41 14.21 -2.87
C ILE A 65 19.57 13.76 -3.81
N ARG A 66 20.16 14.65 -4.61
CA ARG A 66 21.32 14.33 -5.49
C ARG A 66 22.58 13.82 -4.77
N ALA A 67 22.68 13.98 -3.44
CA ALA A 67 23.81 13.51 -2.64
C ALA A 67 23.53 12.19 -1.87
N SER A 68 22.39 11.54 -2.12
CA SER A 68 21.88 10.45 -1.30
C SER A 68 22.16 9.08 -1.93
N SER A 69 22.58 8.10 -1.12
CA SER A 69 22.79 6.73 -1.58
C SER A 69 21.49 6.08 -2.07
N SER A 70 21.63 5.08 -2.95
CA SER A 70 20.52 4.27 -3.50
C SER A 70 19.54 3.75 -2.44
N ALA A 71 20.02 3.37 -1.25
CA ALA A 71 19.18 2.90 -0.14
C ALA A 71 18.37 4.03 0.53
N LEU A 72 18.95 5.23 0.68
CA LEU A 72 18.25 6.39 1.23
C LEU A 72 17.08 6.81 0.32
N MET A 73 17.27 6.66 -0.99
CA MET A 73 16.25 6.92 -2.01
C MET A 73 15.04 5.99 -1.92
N ALA A 74 15.26 4.66 -1.82
CA ALA A 74 14.18 3.69 -1.61
C ALA A 74 13.38 3.99 -0.34
N SER A 75 14.07 4.40 0.73
CA SER A 75 13.42 4.79 1.97
C SER A 75 12.54 6.03 1.80
N GLN A 76 13.03 7.08 1.14
CA GLN A 76 12.24 8.31 0.89
C GLN A 76 11.02 8.05 0.00
N VAL A 77 11.20 7.28 -1.07
CA VAL A 77 10.10 6.89 -1.97
C VAL A 77 9.04 6.08 -1.23
N SER A 78 9.47 5.07 -0.45
CA SER A 78 8.55 4.28 0.38
C SER A 78 7.76 5.14 1.36
N HIS A 79 8.40 6.10 2.02
CA HIS A 79 7.72 7.04 2.90
C HIS A 79 6.71 7.94 2.17
N PHE A 80 7.04 8.42 0.97
CA PHE A 80 6.12 9.22 0.16
C PHE A 80 4.89 8.40 -0.26
N VAL A 81 5.11 7.19 -0.77
CA VAL A 81 4.02 6.27 -1.14
C VAL A 81 3.15 5.95 0.08
N ALA A 82 3.75 5.61 1.22
CA ALA A 82 3.04 5.37 2.47
C ALA A 82 2.24 6.61 2.93
N PHE A 83 2.78 7.80 2.78
CA PHE A 83 2.06 9.04 3.09
C PHE A 83 0.81 9.19 2.21
N CYS A 84 0.93 8.97 0.90
CA CYS A 84 -0.17 9.13 -0.04
C CYS A 84 -1.26 8.05 0.14
N LEU A 85 -0.88 6.81 0.44
CA LEU A 85 -1.82 5.75 0.82
C LEU A 85 -2.61 6.13 2.08
N ARG A 86 -1.92 6.60 3.12
CA ARG A 86 -2.57 7.02 4.38
C ARG A 86 -3.53 8.19 4.20
N LYS A 87 -3.30 9.02 3.18
CA LYS A 87 -4.14 10.17 2.82
C LYS A 87 -5.22 9.85 1.80
N HIS A 88 -5.41 8.57 1.44
CA HIS A 88 -6.45 8.10 0.51
C HIS A 88 -6.34 8.71 -0.88
N ILE A 89 -5.11 8.93 -1.36
CA ILE A 89 -4.93 9.35 -2.76
C ILE A 89 -5.26 8.17 -3.66
N TRP A 90 -6.50 8.11 -4.14
CA TRP A 90 -7.02 7.02 -4.98
C TRP A 90 -6.15 6.65 -6.18
N PRO A 91 -5.55 7.62 -6.90
CA PRO A 91 -4.60 7.27 -7.96
C PRO A 91 -3.50 6.31 -7.50
N VAL A 92 -3.00 6.42 -6.26
CA VAL A 92 -1.97 5.49 -5.72
C VAL A 92 -2.52 4.08 -5.57
N TYR A 93 -3.77 3.93 -5.14
CA TYR A 93 -4.42 2.61 -5.04
C TYR A 93 -4.60 1.97 -6.41
N ASP A 94 -4.94 2.76 -7.42
CA ASP A 94 -5.07 2.24 -8.79
C ASP A 94 -3.71 1.80 -9.35
N VAL A 95 -2.63 2.56 -9.12
CA VAL A 95 -1.28 2.09 -9.46
C VAL A 95 -0.93 0.81 -8.72
N PHE A 96 -1.19 0.74 -7.41
CA PHE A 96 -0.94 -0.46 -6.60
C PHE A 96 -1.65 -1.68 -7.14
N TYR A 97 -2.88 -1.50 -7.61
CA TYR A 97 -3.66 -2.55 -8.24
C TYR A 97 -3.08 -2.94 -9.61
N GLN A 98 -2.92 -1.98 -10.52
CA GLN A 98 -2.53 -2.22 -11.91
C GLN A 98 -1.14 -2.87 -12.00
N GLN A 99 -0.22 -2.42 -11.15
CA GLN A 99 1.15 -2.94 -11.10
C GLN A 99 1.30 -4.14 -10.17
N GLN A 100 0.20 -4.65 -9.60
CA GLN A 100 0.21 -5.75 -8.64
C GLN A 100 1.20 -5.50 -7.49
N CYS A 101 1.36 -4.24 -7.04
CA CYS A 101 2.35 -3.86 -6.03
C CYS A 101 2.15 -4.65 -4.73
N LEU A 102 0.89 -4.88 -4.32
CA LEU A 102 0.60 -5.68 -3.13
C LEU A 102 1.13 -7.10 -3.30
N LYS A 103 0.85 -7.75 -4.43
CA LYS A 103 1.35 -9.09 -4.75
C LYS A 103 2.88 -9.15 -4.84
N PHE A 104 3.51 -8.11 -5.36
CA PHE A 104 4.97 -8.00 -5.38
C PHE A 104 5.52 -7.92 -3.95
N LEU A 105 4.95 -7.05 -3.12
CA LEU A 105 5.35 -6.90 -1.71
C LEU A 105 5.14 -8.20 -0.93
N THR A 106 4.13 -8.99 -1.28
CA THR A 106 3.78 -10.23 -0.56
C THR A 106 4.62 -11.43 -1.02
N LYS A 107 5.23 -11.38 -2.21
CA LYS A 107 6.27 -12.33 -2.67
C LYS A 107 7.60 -12.13 -1.95
N GLN A 108 7.87 -10.93 -1.42
CA GLN A 108 9.07 -10.68 -0.63
C GLN A 108 8.92 -11.32 0.76
N SER A 109 10.04 -11.77 1.32
CA SER A 109 10.09 -12.20 2.73
C SER A 109 9.58 -11.12 3.67
N VAL A 110 9.02 -11.51 4.82
CA VAL A 110 8.50 -10.57 5.82
C VAL A 110 9.60 -9.58 6.22
N SER A 111 9.38 -8.31 5.92
CA SER A 111 10.40 -7.26 5.94
C SER A 111 9.92 -6.04 6.72
N SER A 112 10.82 -5.46 7.52
CA SER A 112 10.53 -4.21 8.24
C SER A 112 10.34 -3.03 7.29
N TRP A 113 10.84 -3.11 6.05
CA TRP A 113 10.69 -2.06 5.05
C TRP A 113 9.28 -2.02 4.43
N SER A 114 8.59 -3.16 4.33
CA SER A 114 7.23 -3.21 3.78
C SER A 114 6.15 -2.89 4.82
N GLU A 115 6.47 -2.95 6.12
CA GLU A 115 5.52 -2.63 7.20
C GLU A 115 4.88 -1.23 7.04
N PRO A 116 5.62 -0.14 6.78
CA PRO A 116 5.03 1.18 6.69
C PRO A 116 4.05 1.31 5.52
N LEU A 117 4.32 0.61 4.42
CA LEU A 117 3.46 0.58 3.23
C LEU A 117 2.18 -0.19 3.52
N PHE A 118 2.26 -1.39 4.10
CA PHE A 118 1.08 -2.16 4.48
C PHE A 118 0.23 -1.43 5.51
N ARG A 119 0.85 -0.84 6.55
CA ARG A 119 0.14 -0.04 7.55
C ARG A 119 -0.59 1.11 6.88
N ALA A 120 0.09 1.85 6.01
CA ALA A 120 -0.52 2.97 5.31
C ALA A 120 -1.67 2.53 4.39
N TYR A 121 -1.51 1.42 3.67
CA TYR A 121 -2.53 0.86 2.79
C TYR A 121 -3.81 0.54 3.57
N VAL A 122 -3.68 -0.13 4.73
CA VAL A 122 -4.79 -0.51 5.60
C VAL A 122 -5.46 0.70 6.27
N ILE A 123 -4.69 1.60 6.89
CA ILE A 123 -5.22 2.85 7.51
C ILE A 123 -5.98 3.66 6.46
N GLY A 124 -5.37 3.71 5.27
CA GLY A 124 -5.95 4.15 4.02
C GLY A 124 -7.41 3.74 3.84
N ILE A 125 -7.58 2.48 3.48
CA ILE A 125 -8.89 1.89 3.22
C ILE A 125 -9.84 2.05 4.43
N ALA A 126 -9.34 1.81 5.65
CA ALA A 126 -10.16 1.88 6.86
C ALA A 126 -10.78 3.26 7.10
N THR A 127 -10.05 4.32 6.79
CA THR A 127 -10.56 5.69 6.94
C THR A 127 -11.51 6.07 5.81
N ALA A 128 -11.30 5.50 4.61
CA ALA A 128 -12.15 5.75 3.45
C ALA A 128 -13.54 5.10 3.54
N ILE A 129 -13.67 3.98 4.27
CA ILE A 129 -14.96 3.27 4.50
C ILE A 129 -15.96 4.11 5.32
N HIS A 130 -15.57 5.26 5.88
CA HIS A 130 -16.50 6.07 6.67
C HIS A 130 -17.71 6.53 5.83
N PRO A 131 -18.95 6.29 6.28
CA PRO A 131 -20.17 6.33 5.47
C PRO A 131 -20.65 7.75 5.07
N SER A 132 -19.78 8.76 5.11
CA SER A 132 -20.16 10.15 4.80
C SER A 132 -20.08 10.51 3.31
N ARG A 133 -19.69 9.57 2.44
CA ARG A 133 -19.50 9.83 1.01
C ARG A 133 -20.22 8.79 0.17
N ASP A 134 -21.42 9.15 -0.28
CA ASP A 134 -22.19 8.41 -1.28
C ASP A 134 -21.59 8.58 -2.70
N ASP A 135 -20.27 8.51 -2.85
CA ASP A 135 -19.62 8.52 -4.16
C ASP A 135 -19.48 7.09 -4.69
N PRO A 136 -20.23 6.70 -5.74
CA PRO A 136 -20.15 5.35 -6.29
C PRO A 136 -18.78 4.98 -6.84
N GLU A 137 -18.00 5.94 -7.36
CA GLU A 137 -16.69 5.68 -7.95
C GLU A 137 -15.64 5.40 -6.87
N GLU A 138 -15.62 6.21 -5.81
CA GLU A 138 -14.82 5.99 -4.60
C GLU A 138 -15.16 4.64 -3.94
N ASN A 139 -16.45 4.31 -3.80
CA ASN A 139 -16.90 3.03 -3.25
C ASN A 139 -16.43 1.83 -4.08
N GLN A 140 -16.40 1.95 -5.40
CA GLN A 140 -15.87 0.90 -6.27
C GLN A 140 -14.36 0.71 -6.08
N MET A 141 -13.60 1.81 -5.97
CA MET A 141 -12.16 1.76 -5.72
C MET A 141 -11.83 1.17 -4.34
N ILE A 142 -12.55 1.56 -3.31
CA ILE A 142 -12.46 0.96 -1.96
C ILE A 142 -12.70 -0.54 -2.03
N SER A 143 -13.79 -0.97 -2.65
CA SER A 143 -14.16 -2.39 -2.76
C SER A 143 -13.07 -3.20 -3.48
N LYS A 144 -12.49 -2.64 -4.55
CA LYS A 144 -11.39 -3.24 -5.30
C LYS A 144 -10.12 -3.39 -4.45
N ALA A 145 -9.76 -2.35 -3.69
CA ALA A 145 -8.60 -2.37 -2.79
C ALA A 145 -8.79 -3.38 -1.65
N ILE A 146 -9.98 -3.47 -1.05
CA ILE A 146 -10.34 -4.49 -0.07
C ILE A 146 -10.23 -5.89 -0.68
N GLY A 147 -10.72 -6.07 -1.91
CA GLY A 147 -10.66 -7.35 -2.62
C GLY A 147 -9.23 -7.85 -2.79
N CYS A 148 -8.31 -6.99 -3.27
CA CYS A 148 -6.90 -7.36 -3.39
C CYS A 148 -6.25 -7.67 -2.05
N LEU A 149 -6.60 -6.92 -1.00
CA LEU A 149 -6.08 -7.12 0.34
C LEU A 149 -6.51 -8.46 0.95
N HIS A 150 -7.72 -8.92 0.63
CA HIS A 150 -8.29 -10.18 1.13
C HIS A 150 -8.03 -11.39 0.21
N GLU A 151 -7.23 -11.24 -0.84
CA GLU A 151 -6.63 -12.41 -1.49
C GLU A 151 -5.80 -13.18 -0.45
N PRO A 152 -5.92 -14.52 -0.33
CA PRO A 152 -5.36 -15.27 0.80
C PRO A 152 -3.88 -15.02 1.09
N GLU A 153 -3.05 -14.98 0.04
CA GLU A 153 -1.61 -14.71 0.20
C GLU A 153 -1.31 -13.26 0.57
N ASN A 154 -2.07 -12.31 0.02
CA ASN A 154 -1.89 -10.90 0.37
C ASN A 154 -2.29 -10.66 1.83
N LEU A 155 -3.42 -11.23 2.26
CA LEU A 155 -3.90 -11.12 3.63
C LEU A 155 -2.88 -11.71 4.61
N PHE A 156 -2.36 -12.91 4.34
CA PHE A 156 -1.37 -13.52 5.21
C PHE A 156 -0.06 -12.72 5.28
N SER A 157 0.49 -12.28 4.15
CA SER A 157 1.74 -11.52 4.12
C SER A 157 1.60 -10.13 4.77
N VAL A 158 0.46 -9.46 4.58
CA VAL A 158 0.15 -8.21 5.27
C VAL A 158 0.01 -8.45 6.78
N CYS A 159 -0.80 -9.42 7.18
CA CYS A 159 -1.02 -9.75 8.58
C CYS A 159 0.28 -10.14 9.29
N SER A 160 1.09 -11.01 8.70
CA SER A 160 2.35 -11.46 9.29
C SER A 160 3.37 -10.32 9.41
N THR A 161 3.48 -9.47 8.40
CA THR A 161 4.37 -8.30 8.46
C THR A 161 3.93 -7.30 9.51
N LEU A 162 2.65 -6.94 9.53
CA LEU A 162 2.11 -6.05 10.56
C LEU A 162 2.24 -6.67 11.95
N ALA A 163 1.96 -7.96 12.11
CA ALA A 163 2.06 -8.65 13.39
C ALA A 163 3.50 -8.77 13.90
N MET A 164 4.51 -8.93 13.04
CA MET A 164 5.91 -8.98 13.46
C MET A 164 6.44 -7.61 13.90
N TYR A 165 6.16 -6.58 13.09
CA TYR A 165 6.83 -5.28 13.21
C TYR A 165 5.99 -4.18 13.86
N THR A 166 4.72 -4.43 14.18
CA THR A 166 3.93 -3.56 15.05
C THR A 166 4.36 -3.81 16.49
N PRO A 167 4.96 -2.83 17.19
CA PRO A 167 5.39 -3.02 18.56
C PRO A 167 4.23 -3.42 19.46
N CYS A 168 4.49 -4.35 20.39
CA CYS A 168 3.52 -4.69 21.44
C CYS A 168 3.04 -3.45 22.21
N ASP A 169 3.87 -2.44 22.42
CA ASP A 169 3.56 -1.31 23.31
C ASP A 169 3.15 -0.05 22.54
N GLN A 170 2.44 -0.22 21.42
CA GLN A 170 1.90 0.95 20.70
C GLN A 170 1.04 1.80 21.63
N ASP A 171 1.29 3.12 21.56
CA ASP A 171 0.49 4.15 22.19
C ASP A 171 -1.00 3.85 21.93
N PRO A 172 -1.86 3.78 22.96
CA PRO A 172 -3.30 3.52 22.81
C PRO A 172 -4.02 4.53 21.90
N ARG A 173 -3.37 5.66 21.56
CA ARG A 173 -3.85 6.62 20.57
C ARG A 173 -3.65 6.17 19.11
N ILE A 174 -2.78 5.18 18.86
CA ILE A 174 -2.59 4.60 17.53
C ILE A 174 -3.68 3.53 17.35
N PRO A 175 -4.54 3.65 16.33
CA PRO A 175 -5.55 2.64 16.05
C PRO A 175 -4.90 1.27 15.89
N ASP A 176 -5.44 0.28 16.59
CA ASP A 176 -5.02 -1.11 16.47
C ASP A 176 -5.21 -1.58 15.02
N ILE A 177 -4.08 -1.72 14.33
CA ILE A 177 -4.04 -1.97 12.90
C ILE A 177 -4.60 -3.34 12.54
N MET A 178 -4.48 -4.34 13.43
CA MET A 178 -5.02 -5.68 13.20
C MET A 178 -6.54 -5.66 13.26
N THR A 179 -7.09 -4.95 14.26
CA THR A 179 -8.55 -4.72 14.33
C THR A 179 -9.04 -3.87 13.16
N ALA A 180 -8.29 -2.84 12.73
CA ALA A 180 -8.66 -2.03 11.56
C ALA A 180 -8.74 -2.88 10.28
N LEU A 181 -7.76 -3.77 10.07
CA LEU A 181 -7.75 -4.72 8.95
C LEU A 181 -8.94 -5.68 9.02
N ALA A 182 -9.21 -6.27 10.19
CA ALA A 182 -10.34 -7.19 10.39
C ALA A 182 -11.70 -6.52 10.15
N LYS A 183 -11.84 -5.25 10.50
CA LYS A 183 -13.06 -4.46 10.25
C LYS A 183 -13.34 -4.19 8.77
N LEU A 184 -12.33 -4.26 7.89
CA LEU A 184 -12.54 -4.02 6.45
C LEU A 184 -13.47 -5.08 5.84
N ARG A 185 -13.33 -6.34 6.28
CA ARG A 185 -14.18 -7.45 5.83
C ARG A 185 -14.26 -8.55 6.91
N PRO A 186 -15.06 -8.34 7.96
CA PRO A 186 -15.05 -9.18 9.16
C PRO A 186 -15.59 -10.60 8.94
N LEU A 187 -16.27 -10.85 7.82
CA LEU A 187 -16.83 -12.16 7.47
C LEU A 187 -16.09 -12.83 6.30
N ASP A 188 -14.91 -12.31 5.91
CA ASP A 188 -14.16 -12.91 4.81
C ASP A 188 -13.63 -14.30 5.21
N PRO A 189 -13.89 -15.37 4.42
CA PRO A 189 -13.40 -16.71 4.73
C PRO A 189 -11.88 -16.84 4.69
N ALA A 190 -11.14 -15.88 4.12
CA ALA A 190 -9.68 -15.85 4.15
C ALA A 190 -9.10 -15.64 5.57
N TRP A 191 -9.90 -15.18 6.52
CA TRP A 191 -9.45 -14.94 7.90
C TRP A 191 -9.06 -16.22 8.64
N ASP A 192 -9.81 -17.30 8.49
CA ASP A 192 -9.50 -18.58 9.16
C ASP A 192 -8.15 -19.17 8.76
N PRO A 193 -7.85 -19.37 7.46
CA PRO A 193 -6.53 -19.84 7.05
C PRO A 193 -5.42 -18.84 7.38
N CYS A 194 -5.68 -17.53 7.29
CA CYS A 194 -4.71 -16.52 7.69
C CYS A 194 -4.35 -16.63 9.19
N ARG A 195 -5.34 -16.71 10.08
CA ARG A 195 -5.13 -16.86 11.53
C ARG A 195 -4.40 -18.15 11.86
N GLN A 196 -4.74 -19.25 11.18
CA GLN A 196 -4.05 -20.52 11.36
C GLN A 196 -2.57 -20.43 10.97
N ARG A 197 -2.25 -19.87 9.80
CA ARG A 197 -0.87 -19.66 9.36
C ARG A 197 -0.09 -18.71 10.29
N LEU A 198 -0.75 -17.71 10.87
CA LEU A 198 -0.12 -16.85 11.89
C LEU A 198 0.26 -17.62 13.15
N ARG A 199 -0.57 -18.58 13.61
CA ARG A 199 -0.25 -19.44 14.77
C ARG A 199 0.96 -20.32 14.47
N GLU A 200 0.99 -20.93 13.28
CA GLU A 200 2.13 -21.72 12.83
C GLU A 200 3.40 -20.87 12.78
N LEU A 201 3.30 -19.64 12.27
CA LEU A 201 4.39 -18.68 12.23
C LEU A 201 4.88 -18.28 13.63
N ALA A 202 3.98 -18.12 14.61
CA ALA A 202 4.33 -17.78 15.99
C ALA A 202 5.12 -18.90 16.70
N GLU A 203 4.93 -20.15 16.28
CA GLU A 203 5.58 -21.33 16.86
C GLU A 203 6.77 -21.84 16.00
N ALA A 204 7.02 -21.22 14.84
CA ALA A 204 8.14 -21.57 13.98
C ALA A 204 9.49 -21.32 14.67
N GLN A 205 10.46 -22.24 14.51
CA GLN A 205 11.80 -22.14 15.10
C GLN A 205 12.64 -21.00 14.49
N SER A 206 12.41 -20.70 13.21
CA SER A 206 13.05 -19.61 12.48
C SER A 206 12.03 -18.86 11.64
N PHE A 207 12.30 -17.58 11.39
CA PHE A 207 11.49 -16.76 10.50
C PHE A 207 12.18 -16.56 9.16
N PRO A 208 11.44 -16.55 8.04
CA PRO A 208 11.94 -16.05 6.77
C PRO A 208 11.96 -14.51 6.82
N VAL A 209 12.81 -13.96 7.69
CA VAL A 209 12.95 -12.51 7.90
C VAL A 209 14.27 -12.06 7.30
N VAL A 210 14.20 -11.05 6.45
CA VAL A 210 15.37 -10.32 5.97
C VAL A 210 15.46 -9.03 6.78
N THR A 211 16.28 -9.02 7.84
CA THR A 211 16.63 -7.78 8.54
C THR A 211 17.75 -7.08 7.79
N VAL A 212 17.51 -5.84 7.36
CA VAL A 212 18.54 -4.98 6.74
C VAL A 212 19.52 -4.45 7.81
N PHE A 213 19.10 -4.41 9.09
CA PHE A 213 19.90 -3.86 10.19
C PHE A 213 19.74 -4.73 11.45
N GLY A 214 20.79 -5.48 11.80
CA GLY A 214 20.91 -6.21 13.08
C GLY A 214 20.42 -7.66 13.09
N GLU A 215 20.75 -8.37 14.18
CA GLU A 215 20.23 -9.70 14.46
C GLU A 215 18.71 -9.62 14.69
N PRO A 216 17.92 -10.51 14.06
CA PRO A 216 16.48 -10.50 14.24
C PRO A 216 16.12 -10.80 15.70
N ASP A 217 15.33 -9.93 16.33
CA ASP A 217 14.68 -10.21 17.62
C ASP A 217 13.54 -11.21 17.41
N ILE A 218 13.93 -12.47 17.21
CA ILE A 218 13.02 -13.59 16.92
C ILE A 218 11.97 -13.71 18.01
N GLU A 219 12.35 -13.63 19.29
CA GLU A 219 11.40 -13.79 20.38
C GLU A 219 10.48 -12.56 20.52
N GLY A 220 10.99 -11.35 20.27
CA GLY A 220 10.17 -10.15 20.15
C GLY A 220 9.14 -10.27 19.03
N HIS A 221 9.53 -10.73 17.84
CA HIS A 221 8.61 -11.00 16.73
C HIS A 221 7.55 -12.04 17.10
N ARG A 222 7.92 -13.17 17.72
CA ARG A 222 6.95 -14.17 18.20
C ARG A 222 5.95 -13.57 19.18
N ARG A 223 6.45 -12.78 20.15
CA ARG A 223 5.59 -12.10 21.13
C ARG A 223 4.59 -11.17 20.45
N ASN A 224 5.05 -10.37 19.47
CA ASN A 224 4.19 -9.47 18.70
C ASN A 224 3.13 -10.25 17.91
N ILE A 225 3.52 -11.34 17.23
CA ILE A 225 2.58 -12.20 16.50
C ILE A 225 1.54 -12.81 17.44
N ARG A 226 1.94 -13.37 18.59
CA ARG A 226 1.00 -13.93 19.59
C ARG A 226 0.02 -12.86 20.10
N LYS A 227 0.45 -11.61 20.26
CA LYS A 227 -0.43 -10.50 20.63
C LYS A 227 -1.41 -10.14 19.50
N ALA A 228 -0.95 -10.10 18.26
CA ALA A 228 -1.80 -9.87 17.09
C ALA A 228 -2.88 -10.98 16.96
N ILE A 229 -2.51 -12.24 17.17
CA ILE A 229 -3.46 -13.37 17.17
C ILE A 229 -4.51 -13.19 18.27
N LYS A 230 -4.11 -12.88 19.51
CA LYS A 230 -5.06 -12.61 20.62
C LYS A 230 -6.02 -11.47 20.29
N THR A 231 -5.52 -10.44 19.61
CA THR A 231 -6.30 -9.28 19.17
C THR A 231 -7.35 -9.67 18.15
N LEU A 232 -6.95 -10.43 17.11
CA LEU A 232 -7.87 -10.95 16.11
C LEU A 232 -8.89 -11.93 16.71
N ASP A 233 -8.45 -12.87 17.55
CA ASP A 233 -9.34 -13.85 18.18
C ASP A 233 -10.37 -13.19 19.08
N LYS A 234 -9.98 -12.15 19.82
CA LYS A 234 -10.94 -11.31 20.56
C LYS A 234 -11.93 -10.64 19.62
N PHE A 235 -11.45 -9.96 18.57
CA PHE A 235 -12.31 -9.29 17.59
C PHE A 235 -13.36 -10.23 16.99
N PHE A 236 -12.96 -11.42 16.52
CA PHE A 236 -13.88 -12.37 15.89
C PHE A 236 -14.81 -13.06 16.90
N SER A 237 -14.41 -13.21 18.16
CA SER A 237 -15.28 -13.73 19.22
C SER A 237 -16.36 -12.73 19.62
N ASP A 238 -16.08 -11.44 19.50
CA ASP A 238 -17.00 -10.35 19.83
C ASP A 238 -18.05 -10.08 18.72
N ILE A 239 -17.94 -10.71 17.53
CA ILE A 239 -18.92 -10.57 16.46
C ILE A 239 -20.19 -11.36 16.82
N PRO A 240 -21.35 -10.69 17.02
CA PRO A 240 -22.59 -11.39 17.36
C PRO A 240 -23.02 -12.32 16.21
N PRO A 241 -23.56 -13.53 16.49
CA PRO A 241 -24.06 -14.43 15.46
C PRO A 241 -25.15 -13.83 14.56
N GLN A 242 -25.86 -12.80 15.05
CA GLN A 242 -26.91 -12.09 14.30
C GLN A 242 -26.38 -10.98 13.38
N ALA A 243 -25.16 -10.50 13.59
CA ALA A 243 -24.53 -9.50 12.71
C ALA A 243 -24.22 -10.09 11.32
N THR A 244 -23.98 -11.40 11.25
CA THR A 244 -23.73 -12.16 10.02
C THR A 244 -24.83 -11.94 8.97
N ALA A 245 -26.09 -11.88 9.39
CA ALA A 245 -27.24 -11.67 8.50
C ALA A 245 -27.35 -10.24 7.93
N SER A 246 -26.73 -9.24 8.57
CA SER A 246 -26.79 -7.83 8.11
C SER A 246 -25.62 -7.46 7.19
N PHE A 247 -24.48 -8.15 7.30
CA PHE A 247 -23.30 -7.92 6.45
C PHE A 247 -23.37 -8.69 5.12
N GLU A 248 -24.18 -9.75 5.03
CA GLU A 248 -24.48 -10.46 3.77
C GLU A 248 -25.26 -9.60 2.74
N LEU A 249 -25.79 -8.43 3.14
CA LEU A 249 -26.45 -7.48 2.23
C LEU A 249 -25.48 -6.67 1.35
N LEU A 250 -24.17 -6.73 1.61
CA LEU A 250 -23.16 -6.34 0.63
C LEU A 250 -23.00 -7.49 -0.35
N GLY A 251 -23.89 -7.51 -1.35
CA GLY A 251 -24.03 -8.58 -2.34
C GLY A 251 -22.73 -8.96 -3.08
N PRO A 252 -22.78 -10.04 -3.88
CA PRO A 252 -21.62 -10.59 -4.58
C PRO A 252 -20.91 -9.51 -5.42
N PRO A 253 -19.59 -9.65 -5.67
CA PRO A 253 -18.85 -8.66 -6.45
C PRO A 253 -19.57 -8.43 -7.78
N LEU A 254 -20.06 -7.21 -7.97
CA LEU A 254 -20.66 -6.76 -9.22
C LEU A 254 -19.65 -7.11 -10.33
N GLN A 255 -20.11 -7.93 -11.29
CA GLN A 255 -19.33 -8.26 -12.48
C GLN A 255 -18.73 -6.97 -13.06
N PRO A 256 -17.47 -7.00 -13.51
CA PRO A 256 -16.84 -5.85 -14.12
C PRO A 256 -17.55 -5.57 -15.46
N ARG A 257 -18.61 -4.76 -15.43
CA ARG A 257 -19.04 -4.05 -16.62
C ARG A 257 -17.91 -3.08 -16.94
N SER A 258 -17.17 -3.42 -17.99
CA SER A 258 -16.12 -2.62 -18.59
C SER A 258 -16.61 -1.19 -18.83
N ARG A 259 -16.36 -0.31 -17.86
CA ARG A 259 -16.41 1.14 -18.01
C ARG A 259 -15.02 1.74 -17.82
N LEU A 260 -14.04 1.05 -18.40
CA LEU A 260 -12.76 1.64 -18.81
C LEU A 260 -12.97 2.90 -19.69
N ASP A 261 -14.16 3.11 -20.24
CA ASP A 261 -14.51 4.24 -21.10
C ASP A 261 -14.58 5.63 -20.42
N ARG A 262 -14.65 5.73 -19.09
CA ARG A 262 -14.72 7.04 -18.41
C ARG A 262 -13.43 7.51 -17.75
N LEU A 263 -12.43 6.64 -17.62
CA LEU A 263 -11.04 7.05 -17.39
C LEU A 263 -10.31 7.35 -18.72
N LEU A 264 -10.98 7.18 -19.87
CA LEU A 264 -10.46 7.54 -21.19
C LEU A 264 -10.16 9.02 -21.42
N PRO A 265 -10.76 10.04 -20.76
CA PRO A 265 -10.35 11.42 -21.01
C PRO A 265 -8.86 11.64 -20.73
N TRP A 266 -8.34 10.99 -19.68
CA TRP A 266 -6.95 11.08 -19.26
C TRP A 266 -6.00 10.22 -20.12
N ARG A 267 -6.47 9.08 -20.66
CA ARG A 267 -5.71 8.24 -21.62
C ARG A 267 -5.70 8.80 -23.04
N ARG A 268 -6.81 9.38 -23.52
CA ARG A 268 -6.99 9.82 -24.92
C ARG A 268 -6.12 11.03 -25.25
N ARG A 269 -5.81 11.89 -24.27
CA ARG A 269 -4.90 13.04 -24.44
C ARG A 269 -3.47 12.60 -24.78
N ARG A 270 -2.96 11.54 -24.13
CA ARG A 270 -1.60 11.04 -24.35
C ARG A 270 -1.39 10.39 -25.72
N GLN A 271 -2.38 9.67 -26.22
CA GLN A 271 -2.28 9.02 -27.53
C GLN A 271 -2.27 10.04 -28.68
N GLN A 272 -2.93 11.19 -28.50
CA GLN A 272 -2.90 12.30 -29.45
C GLN A 272 -1.59 13.10 -29.41
N ASP A 273 -1.02 13.30 -28.22
CA ASP A 273 0.26 14.00 -28.07
C ASP A 273 1.45 13.19 -28.62
N GLU A 274 1.40 11.85 -28.54
CA GLU A 274 2.40 10.95 -29.16
C GLU A 274 2.23 10.85 -30.69
N GLU A 275 0.99 10.82 -31.21
CA GLU A 275 0.74 10.85 -32.66
C GLU A 275 1.14 12.19 -33.30
N HIS A 276 0.93 13.32 -32.63
CA HIS A 276 1.32 14.64 -33.13
C HIS A 276 2.85 14.83 -33.18
N GLN A 277 3.60 14.30 -32.20
CA GLN A 277 5.07 14.34 -32.24
C GLN A 277 5.69 13.47 -33.34
N LEU A 278 4.98 12.41 -33.77
CA LEU A 278 5.41 11.56 -34.88
C LEU A 278 5.07 12.15 -36.26
N THR A 279 4.08 13.03 -36.35
CA THR A 279 3.70 13.70 -37.62
C THR A 279 4.45 15.01 -37.89
N GLU A 280 5.05 15.66 -36.87
CA GLU A 280 5.88 16.85 -37.04
C GLU A 280 7.37 16.58 -37.37
N ARG A 281 7.78 15.31 -37.49
CA ARG A 281 9.16 14.90 -37.85
C ARG A 281 9.29 14.32 -39.26
N VAL A 282 8.44 14.73 -40.20
CA VAL A 282 8.57 14.43 -41.64
C VAL A 282 8.78 15.71 -42.43
#